data_AF-A0A263HG60-F1
#
_entry.id   AF-A0A263HG60-F1
#
_cell.length_a   1.000
_cell.length_b   1.000
_cell.length_c   1.000
_cell.angle_alpha   90.00
_cell.angle_beta   90.00
_cell.angle_gamma   90.00
#
_symmetry.space_group_name_H-M   'P 1'
#
loop_
_entity.id
_entity.type
_entity.pdbx_description
1 polymer ?
#
loop_
_entity_poly.entity_id
_entity_poly.type
_entity_poly.pdbx_seq_one_letter_code
_entity_poly.pdbx_strand_id
1 'polypeptide(L)'
;MKKLLFVLPLLSSACSVMSLNAEKLSLSCQTYFKYIDNSVAQSTLPEAELTAMKANFANSRHQLSKISVEQQERICSVRLAQLAKY
;
A
#
# COMPACT_ATOMS: atom_id res chain seq x y z
N MET A 1 -27.18 -43.99 6.84
CA MET A 1 -26.04 -43.13 7.21
C MET A 1 -25.74 -42.20 6.05
N LYS A 2 -25.91 -40.88 6.25
CA LYS A 2 -25.61 -39.84 5.25
C LYS A 2 -24.11 -39.87 4.92
N LYS A 3 -23.75 -40.00 3.64
CA LYS A 3 -22.41 -39.62 3.16
C LYS A 3 -22.60 -38.54 2.11
N LEU A 4 -22.00 -37.40 2.44
CA LEU A 4 -22.22 -36.08 1.88
C LEU A 4 -21.76 -35.96 0.43
N LEU A 5 -22.48 -35.10 -0.25
CA LEU A 5 -22.35 -34.66 -1.63
C LEU A 5 -21.03 -33.90 -1.86
N PHE A 6 -20.41 -34.21 -2.99
CA PHE A 6 -19.98 -33.33 -4.10
C PHE A 6 -19.44 -31.90 -3.84
N VAL A 7 -18.57 -31.51 -4.78
CA VAL A 7 -18.10 -30.17 -5.16
C VAL A 7 -16.79 -29.67 -4.51
N LEU A 8 -15.65 -30.09 -5.07
CA LEU A 8 -14.64 -29.11 -5.51
C LEU A 8 -15.15 -28.55 -6.86
N PRO A 9 -15.05 -27.24 -7.15
CA PRO A 9 -13.74 -26.60 -7.31
C PRO A 9 -13.72 -25.12 -6.88
N LEU A 10 -12.56 -24.48 -7.08
CA LEU A 10 -12.38 -23.02 -7.00
C LEU A 10 -12.49 -22.46 -5.58
N LEU A 11 -11.42 -22.66 -4.80
CA LEU A 11 -10.93 -21.59 -3.93
C LEU A 11 -10.51 -20.45 -4.83
N SER A 12 -11.55 -19.73 -5.20
CA SER A 12 -11.60 -18.44 -5.84
C SER A 12 -10.61 -17.56 -5.09
N SER A 13 -9.77 -16.91 -5.89
CA SER A 13 -9.08 -15.68 -5.61
C SER A 13 -9.81 -14.77 -4.62
N ALA A 14 -9.68 -15.05 -3.33
CA ALA A 14 -9.89 -14.07 -2.30
C ALA A 14 -8.51 -13.45 -2.06
N CYS A 15 -8.05 -12.67 -3.04
CA CYS A 15 -7.35 -11.44 -2.70
C CYS A 15 -8.31 -10.71 -1.76
N SER A 16 -8.11 -10.91 -0.46
CA SER A 16 -8.69 -10.07 0.57
C SER A 16 -8.14 -8.67 0.33
N VAL A 17 -8.74 -7.94 -0.61
CA VAL A 17 -8.78 -6.48 -0.61
C VAL A 17 -9.63 -6.11 0.60
N MET A 18 -9.01 -6.30 1.76
CA MET A 18 -9.48 -5.88 3.06
C MET A 18 -9.88 -4.42 2.89
N SER A 19 -11.18 -4.16 3.08
CA SER A 19 -11.85 -2.89 2.80
C SER A 19 -11.00 -1.71 3.24
N LEU A 20 -10.33 -1.14 2.25
CA LEU A 20 -9.64 0.11 2.33
C LEU A 20 -10.72 1.18 2.51
N ASN A 21 -10.89 1.68 3.74
CA ASN A 21 -11.01 3.12 3.94
C ASN A 21 -9.69 3.78 3.48
N ALA A 22 -9.26 3.51 2.25
CA ALA A 22 -8.20 4.26 1.62
C ALA A 22 -8.76 5.65 1.52
N GLU A 23 -8.20 6.56 2.33
CA GLU A 23 -7.97 7.92 1.86
C GLU A 23 -7.74 7.83 0.36
N LYS A 24 -8.62 8.46 -0.44
CA LYS A 24 -8.75 8.21 -1.87
C LYS A 24 -7.56 8.82 -2.59
N LEU A 25 -6.40 8.20 -2.39
CA LEU A 25 -5.14 8.58 -2.95
C LEU A 25 -5.13 8.24 -4.43
N SER A 26 -4.44 9.05 -5.20
CA SER A 26 -4.19 8.78 -6.60
C SER A 26 -3.45 7.45 -6.79
N LEU A 27 -3.53 6.87 -8.00
CA LEU A 27 -2.94 5.56 -8.28
C LEU A 27 -1.41 5.57 -8.11
N SER A 28 -0.74 6.65 -8.54
CA SER A 28 0.69 6.81 -8.30
C SER A 28 1.01 6.87 -6.81
N CYS A 29 0.20 7.55 -5.99
CA CYS A 29 0.44 7.56 -4.54
C CYS A 29 0.24 6.20 -3.87
N GLN A 30 -0.79 5.45 -4.27
CA GLN A 30 -0.98 4.09 -3.78
C GLN A 30 0.23 3.20 -4.11
N THR A 31 0.74 3.29 -5.33
CA THR A 31 1.92 2.55 -5.79
C THR A 31 3.17 2.95 -5.02
N TYR A 32 3.41 4.25 -4.86
CA TYR A 32 4.54 4.80 -4.09
C TYR A 32 4.54 4.29 -2.66
N PHE A 33 3.40 4.40 -1.97
CA PHE A 33 3.31 3.99 -0.57
C PHE A 33 3.40 2.47 -0.39
N LYS A 34 2.89 1.67 -1.34
CA LYS A 34 3.08 0.22 -1.34
C LYS A 34 4.56 -0.15 -1.46
N TYR A 35 5.32 0.54 -2.31
CA TYR A 35 6.77 0.33 -2.42
C TYR A 35 7.49 0.60 -1.09
N ILE A 36 7.13 1.70 -0.43
CA ILE A 36 7.68 2.05 0.88
C ILE A 36 7.32 1.00 1.93
N ASP A 37 6.05 0.59 2.02
CA ASP A 37 5.59 -0.41 2.98
C ASP A 37 6.35 -1.74 2.80
N ASN A 38 6.57 -2.16 1.55
CA ASN A 38 7.38 -3.33 1.23
C ASN A 38 8.86 -3.17 1.62
N SER A 39 9.45 -2.00 1.35
CA SER A 39 10.85 -1.72 1.68
C SER A 39 11.08 -1.71 3.20
N VAL A 40 10.15 -1.12 3.94
CA VAL A 40 10.17 -1.10 5.42
C VAL A 40 10.03 -2.52 5.98
N ALA A 41 9.17 -3.36 5.39
CA ALA A 41 8.99 -4.75 5.83
C ALA A 41 10.23 -5.62 5.62
N GLN A 42 11.10 -5.26 4.66
CA GLN A 42 12.32 -6.00 4.33
C GLN A 42 13.59 -5.35 4.92
N SER A 43 13.46 -4.20 5.57
CA SER A 43 14.58 -3.44 6.10
C SER A 43 15.15 -4.07 7.36
N THR A 44 16.48 -4.06 7.50
CA THR A 44 17.21 -4.50 8.68
C THR A 44 17.57 -3.35 9.62
N LEU A 45 16.98 -2.16 9.42
CA LEU A 45 17.23 -1.00 10.29
C LEU A 45 16.74 -1.27 11.72
N PRO A 46 17.33 -0.59 12.72
CA PRO A 46 16.85 -0.65 14.10
C PRO A 46 15.37 -0.31 14.24
N GLU A 47 14.67 -0.96 15.18
CA GLU A 47 13.22 -0.81 15.36
C GLU A 47 12.79 0.65 15.63
N ALA A 48 13.60 1.40 16.38
CA ALA A 48 13.35 2.82 16.64
C ALA A 48 13.35 3.65 15.35
N GLU A 49 14.28 3.37 14.43
CA GLU A 49 14.39 4.05 13.13
C GLU A 49 13.22 3.65 12.22
N LEU A 50 12.87 2.36 12.18
CA LEU A 50 11.72 1.87 11.43
C LEU A 50 10.41 2.51 11.93
N THR A 51 10.26 2.67 13.23
CA THR A 51 9.08 3.30 13.84
C THR A 51 8.97 4.77 13.46
N ALA A 52 10.07 5.53 13.58
CA ALA A 52 10.11 6.93 13.16
C ALA A 52 9.82 7.09 11.66
N MET A 53 10.37 6.20 10.84
CA MET A 53 10.17 6.19 9.39
C MET A 53 8.69 5.92 9.03
N LYS A 54 8.07 4.91 9.65
CA LYS A 54 6.64 4.61 9.49
C LYS A 54 5.76 5.80 9.86
N ALA A 55 6.05 6.47 10.98
CA ALA A 55 5.31 7.66 11.40
C ALA A 55 5.41 8.80 10.37
N ASN A 56 6.61 9.04 9.83
CA ASN A 56 6.83 10.06 8.78
C ASN A 56 6.05 9.75 7.50
N PHE A 57 6.01 8.49 7.08
CA PHE A 57 5.25 8.08 5.90
C PHE A 57 3.73 8.13 6.13
N ALA A 58 3.26 7.76 7.33
CA ALA A 58 1.86 7.91 7.71
C ALA A 58 1.41 9.38 7.66
N ASN A 59 2.21 10.30 8.21
CA ASN A 59 1.94 11.74 8.10
C ASN A 59 1.94 12.20 6.63
N SER A 60 2.91 11.76 5.82
CA SER A 60 2.96 12.10 4.40
C SER A 60 1.72 11.63 3.65
N ARG A 61 1.23 10.42 3.96
CA ARG A 61 0.01 9.84 3.39
C ARG A 61 -1.21 10.71 3.73
N HIS A 62 -1.33 11.10 5.00
CA HIS A 62 -2.39 11.97 5.48
C HIS A 62 -2.33 13.40 4.92
N GLN A 63 -1.15 13.96 4.65
CA GLN A 63 -1.06 15.28 4.01
C GLN A 63 -1.47 15.20 2.53
N LEU A 64 -1.12 14.13 1.84
CA LEU A 64 -1.53 13.91 0.45
C LEU A 64 -3.03 13.67 0.32
N SER A 65 -3.69 13.05 1.30
CA SER A 65 -5.14 12.87 1.27
C SER A 65 -5.95 14.16 1.36
N LYS A 66 -5.33 15.26 1.81
CA LYS A 66 -5.96 16.58 1.97
C LYS A 66 -5.90 17.46 0.71
N ILE A 67 -5.20 17.04 -0.34
CA ILE A 67 -5.04 17.81 -1.58
C ILE A 67 -5.72 17.12 -2.77
N SER A 68 -5.81 17.79 -3.92
CA SER A 68 -6.53 17.23 -5.09
C SER A 68 -5.85 15.98 -5.64
N VAL A 69 -6.63 15.11 -6.27
CA VAL A 69 -6.13 13.88 -6.90
C VAL A 69 -5.10 14.20 -8.00
N GLU A 70 -5.25 15.28 -8.76
CA GLU A 70 -4.23 15.67 -9.75
C GLU A 70 -2.91 16.10 -9.10
N GLN A 71 -2.98 16.83 -7.97
CA GLN A 71 -1.78 17.23 -7.23
C GLN A 71 -1.08 16.04 -6.59
N GLN A 72 -1.84 15.11 -6.01
CA GLN A 72 -1.34 13.83 -5.52
C GLN A 72 -0.59 13.08 -6.62
N GLU A 73 -1.23 12.93 -7.79
CA GLU A 73 -0.66 12.20 -8.93
C GLU A 73 0.67 12.82 -9.35
N ARG A 74 0.73 14.14 -9.56
CA ARG A 74 1.99 14.84 -9.91
C ARG A 74 3.10 14.58 -8.90
N ILE A 75 2.81 14.70 -7.60
CA ILE A 75 3.81 14.50 -6.54
C ILE A 75 4.31 13.06 -6.52
N CYS A 76 3.40 12.10 -6.52
CA CYS A 76 3.75 10.70 -6.36
C CYS A 76 4.38 10.09 -7.62
N SER A 77 4.00 10.53 -8.82
CA SER A 77 4.69 10.11 -10.06
C SER A 77 6.15 10.58 -10.09
N VAL A 78 6.44 11.80 -9.60
CA VAL A 78 7.83 12.29 -9.49
C VAL A 78 8.62 11.45 -8.49
N ARG A 79 8.04 11.14 -7.33
CA ARG A 79 8.69 10.30 -6.31
C ARG A 79 8.95 8.88 -6.82
N LEU A 80 7.99 8.28 -7.53
CA LEU A 80 8.18 6.98 -8.18
C LEU A 80 9.29 7.02 -9.24
N ALA A 81 9.32 8.06 -10.07
CA ALA A 81 10.37 8.22 -11.07
C ALA A 81 11.77 8.40 -10.44
N GLN A 82 11.85 8.96 -9.23
CA GLN A 82 13.11 9.01 -8.48
C GLN A 82 13.53 7.64 -7.97
N LEU A 83 12.58 6.81 -7.51
CA LEU A 83 12.86 5.44 -7.08
C LEU A 83 13.34 4.56 -8.24
N ALA A 84 12.76 4.71 -9.43
CA ALA A 84 13.15 3.93 -10.61
C ALA A 84 14.56 4.23 -11.15
N LYS A 85 15.26 5.22 -10.60
CA LYS A 85 16.64 5.57 -10.98
C LYS A 85 17.70 4.82 -10.16
N TYR A 86 17.29 4.11 -9.11
CA TYR A 86 18.15 3.36 -8.20
C TYR A 86 17.74 1.89 -8.21
#